data_AF-A0A7X1M3C9-F1
#
_entry.id   AF-A0A7X1M3C9-F1
#
_cell.length_a   1.000
_cell.length_b   1.000
_cell.length_c   1.000
_cell.angle_alpha   90.00
_cell.angle_beta   90.00
_cell.angle_gamma   90.00
#
_symmetry.space_group_name_H-M   'P 1'
#
loop_
_entity.id
_entity.type
_entity.pdbx_description
1 polymer ?
#
loop_
_entity_poly.entity_id
_entity_poly.type
_entity_poly.pdbx_seq_one_letter_code
_entity_poly.pdbx_strand_id
1 'polypeptide(L)' 'MSDVIPLTEQIKAIHPMTGKPCTVVGVDTSYAMPRLIIINRGPGGVSAEVVDSVENEEPRSAA' A
#
# COMPACT_ATOMS: atom_id res chain seq x y z
N MET A 1 -9.32 9.73 -18.43
CA MET A 1 -9.84 9.64 -17.04
C MET A 1 -8.63 9.42 -16.15
N SER A 2 -8.60 9.94 -14.93
CA SER A 2 -7.50 9.60 -14.03
C SER A 2 -7.71 8.17 -13.56
N ASP A 3 -6.87 7.25 -14.02
CA ASP A 3 -6.99 5.81 -13.74
C ASP A 3 -6.56 5.44 -12.30
N VAL A 4 -6.41 6.44 -11.44
CA VAL A 4 -5.99 6.31 -10.05
C VAL A 4 -6.98 7.04 -9.15
N ILE A 5 -7.51 6.29 -8.17
CA ILE A 5 -8.39 6.80 -7.13
C ILE A 5 -7.55 6.95 -5.85
N PRO A 6 -7.21 8.17 -5.41
CA PRO A 6 -6.52 8.36 -4.14
C PRO A 6 -7.46 8.02 -2.97
N LEU A 7 -6.92 7.37 -1.94
CA LEU A 7 -7.68 7.13 -0.72
C LEU A 7 -7.74 8.43 0.12
N THR A 8 -8.89 8.68 0.74
CA THR A 8 -9.06 9.79 1.69
C THR A 8 -8.17 9.61 2.92
N GLU A 9 -7.90 8.36 3.31
CA GLU A 9 -7.06 8.00 4.44
C GLU A 9 -5.97 7.01 4.01
N GLN A 10 -4.79 7.15 4.62
CA GLN A 10 -3.69 6.23 4.41
C GLN A 10 -3.86 4.99 5.28
N ILE A 11 -3.77 3.81 4.67
CA ILE A 11 -3.88 2.54 5.39
C ILE A 11 -2.47 2.01 5.65
N LYS A 12 -2.09 1.84 6.91
CA LYS A 12 -0.83 1.16 7.26
C LYS A 12 -0.98 -0.33 7.06
N ALA A 13 0.02 -0.95 6.46
CA ALA A 13 -0.03 -2.35 6.09
C ALA A 13 1.39 -2.95 6.07
N ILE A 14 1.46 -4.25 5.84
CA ILE A 14 2.72 -4.97 5.63
C ILE A 14 2.78 -5.44 4.18
N HIS A 15 3.93 -5.20 3.54
CA HIS A 15 4.18 -5.63 2.18
C HIS A 15 4.26 -7.17 2.12
N PRO A 16 3.44 -7.86 1.30
CA PRO A 16 3.29 -9.32 1.38
C PRO A 16 4.58 -10.07 1.05
N MET A 17 5.35 -9.59 0.07
CA MET A 17 6.60 -10.25 -0.33
C MET A 17 7.81 -9.94 0.57
N THR A 18 7.85 -8.77 1.21
CA THR A 18 9.05 -8.30 1.92
C THR A 18 8.90 -8.26 3.43
N GLY A 19 7.68 -8.36 3.95
CA GLY A 19 7.36 -8.24 5.37
C GLY A 19 7.62 -6.85 5.95
N LYS A 20 7.91 -5.84 5.10
CA LYS A 20 8.22 -4.48 5.55
C LYS A 20 6.95 -3.65 5.68
N PRO A 21 6.89 -2.71 6.65
CA PRO A 21 5.81 -1.74 6.74
C PRO A 21 5.70 -0.91 5.45
N CYS A 22 4.47 -0.79 4.96
CA CYS A 22 4.13 0.05 3.82
C CYS A 22 2.84 0.83 4.11
N THR A 23 2.45 1.69 3.16
CA THR A 23 1.25 2.51 3.30
C THR A 23 0.45 2.49 2.02
N VAL A 24 -0.80 2.04 2.06
CA VAL A 24 -1.72 2.11 0.92
C VAL A 24 -2.25 3.54 0.81
N VAL A 25 -2.15 4.12 -0.39
CA VAL A 25 -2.51 5.53 -0.67
C VAL A 25 -3.53 5.68 -1.80
N GLY A 26 -3.80 4.62 -2.56
CA GLY A 26 -4.69 4.70 -3.70
C GLY A 26 -5.05 3.34 -4.27
N VAL A 27 -6.00 3.37 -5.21
CA VAL A 27 -6.41 2.23 -6.04
C VAL A 27 -6.14 2.59 -7.49
N ASP A 28 -5.37 1.76 -8.18
CA ASP A 28 -5.16 1.81 -9.62
C ASP A 28 -6.25 1.00 -10.33
N THR A 29 -7.04 1.68 -11.17
CA THR A 29 -8.14 1.10 -11.95
C THR A 29 -7.81 0.99 -13.44
N SER A 30 -6.54 1.14 -13.83
CA SER A 30 -6.08 1.01 -15.22
C SER A 30 -6.22 -0.41 -15.77
N TYR A 31 -6.33 -1.40 -14.88
CA TYR A 31 -6.42 -2.82 -15.21
C TYR A 31 -7.84 -3.36 -15.03
N ALA A 32 -8.11 -4.53 -15.63
CA ALA A 32 -9.41 -5.20 -15.50
C ALA A 32 -9.78 -5.54 -14.04
N MET A 33 -8.78 -5.76 -13.19
CA MET A 33 -8.93 -5.89 -11.74
C MET A 33 -8.21 -4.73 -11.06
N PRO A 34 -8.88 -4.00 -10.15
CA PRO A 34 -8.26 -2.91 -9.40
C PRO A 34 -7.08 -3.38 -8.55
N ARG A 35 -6.06 -2.55 -8.42
CA ARG A 35 -4.84 -2.84 -7.65
C ARG A 35 -4.55 -1.74 -6.63
N LEU A 36 -3.78 -2.07 -5.61
CA LEU A 36 -3.42 -1.12 -4.56
C LEU A 36 -2.14 -0.39 -4.92
N ILE A 37 -2.14 0.93 -4.71
CA ILE A 37 -0.93 1.74 -4.77
C ILE A 37 -0.39 1.88 -3.35
N ILE A 38 0.83 1.43 -3.14
CA ILE A 38 1.52 1.53 -1.86
C ILE A 38 2.72 2.47 -1.95
N ILE A 39 3.05 3.08 -0.82
CA ILE A 39 4.28 3.81 -0.58
C ILE A 39 5.16 2.98 0.37
N ASN A 40 6.38 2.73 -0.07
CA ASN A 40 7.44 2.12 0.71
C ASN A 40 8.39 3.20 1.22
N ARG A 41 8.73 3.17 2.51
CA ARG A 41 9.73 4.08 3.12
C ARG A 41 10.93 3.25 3.57
N GLY A 42 12.10 3.53 3.01
CA GLY A 42 13.34 2.84 3.35
C GLY A 42 14.54 3.78 3.46
N PRO A 43 15.74 3.24 3.75
CA PRO A 43 16.96 4.03 3.90
C PRO A 43 17.32 4.86 2.66
N GLY A 44 16.92 4.41 1.47
CA GLY A 44 17.14 5.09 0.20
C GLY A 44 16.06 6.10 -0.20
N GLY A 45 15.07 6.35 0.66
CA GLY A 45 13.98 7.30 0.40
C GLY A 45 12.60 6.63 0.29
N VAL A 46 11.74 7.27 -0.50
CA VAL A 46 10.34 6.91 -0.67
C VAL A 46 10.10 6.43 -2.10
N SER A 47 9.51 5.25 -2.27
CA SER A 47 9.12 4.72 -3.58
C SER A 47 7.64 4.32 -3.59
N ALA A 48 7.03 4.34 -4.77
CA ALA A 48 5.66 3.88 -4.98
C ALA A 48 5.66 2.57 -5.78
N GLU A 49 4.71 1.70 -5.47
CA GLU A 49 4.55 0.39 -6.09
C GLU A 49 3.07 0.04 -6.22
N VAL A 50 2.73 -0.77 -7.22
CA VAL A 50 1.37 -1.30 -7.43
C VAL A 50 1.37 -2.78 -7.06
N VAL A 51 0.51 -3.18 -6.13
CA VAL A 51 0.41 -4.56 -5.61
C VAL A 51 -1.04 -5.05 -5.66
N ASP A 52 -1.23 -6.37 -5.76
CA ASP A 52 -2.57 -6.97 -5.78
C ASP A 52 -3.22 -6.99 -4.38
N SER A 53 -2.41 -7.10 -3.32
CA SER A 53 -2.87 -7.10 -1.93
C SER A 53 -1.77 -6.70 -0.96
N VAL A 54 -2.15 -6.42 0.29
CA VAL A 54 -1.25 -6.18 1.42
C VAL A 54 -1.74 -6.95 2.63
N GLU A 55 -0.84 -7.21 3.58
CA GLU A 55 -1.20 -7.80 4.87
C GLU A 55 -1.60 -6.71 5.86
N ASN A 56 -2.56 -7.02 6.73
CA ASN A 56 -2.99 -6.08 7.75
C ASN A 56 -1.89 -5.93 8.79
N GLU A 57 -1.54 -4.70 9.16
CA GLU A 57 -0.69 -4.47 10.34
C GLU A 57 -1.57 -4.80 11.56
N GLU A 58 -1.50 -6.03 12.09
CA GLU A 58 -2.24 -6.34 13.31
C GLU A 58 -1.88 -5.31 14.39
N PRO A 59 -2.86 -4.82 15.17
CA PRO A 59 -2.54 -3.98 16.30
C PRO A 59 -1.65 -4.78 17.23
N ARG A 60 -0.36 -4.44 17.26
CA ARG A 60 0.60 -5.04 18.17
C ARG A 60 0.06 -4.76 19.57
N SER A 61 -0.57 -5.77 20.17
CA SER A 61 -1.12 -5.66 21.52
C SER A 61 0.01 -5.14 22.40
N ALA A 62 -0.15 -3.91 22.91
CA ALA A 62 0.78 -3.36 23.88
C ALA A 62 0.74 -4.32 25.08
N ALA A 63 1.85 -5.01 25.31
CA ALA A 63 2.02 -5.93 26.42
C ALA A 63 1.94 -5.21 27.77
#